data_AF-P01587-F1
#
_entry.id   AF-P01587-F1
#
_cell.length_a   1.000
_cell.length_b   1.000
_cell.length_c   1.000
_cell.angle_alpha   90.00
_cell.angle_beta   90.00
_cell.angle_gamma   90.00
#
_symmetry.space_group_name_H-M   'P 1'
#
loop_
_entity.id
_entity.type
_entity.pdbx_description
1 polymer ?
#
loop_
_entity_poly.entity_id
_entity_poly.type
_entity_poly.pdbx_seq_one_letter_code
_entity_poly.pdbx_strand_id
1 'polypeptide(L)'
;MWLQNLLFLGIVVYSLSAPTRSPITVTRPWKHVEAIKEALNLLDDMPVTLNEEVEVVSNEFSFKKLTCVQTRLKIFEQGLRGNFTKLKGALNMTASYYQTYCPPTPETDCETQVTTYADFIDSLKTFLTDIPFECKKPGQK
;
A
#
# COMPACT_ATOMS: atom_id res chain seq x y z
N MET A 1 -45.07 15.88 -68.46
CA MET A 1 -43.60 15.88 -68.60
C MET A 1 -43.04 16.99 -67.71
N TRP A 2 -43.06 16.76 -66.40
CA TRP A 2 -42.48 17.65 -65.38
C TRP A 2 -41.67 16.77 -64.42
N LEU A 3 -40.45 17.21 -64.18
CA LEU A 3 -39.30 16.45 -63.71
C LEU A 3 -39.32 16.24 -62.19
N GLN A 4 -38.84 15.05 -61.82
CA GLN A 4 -37.97 14.72 -60.68
C GLN A 4 -38.50 15.03 -59.27
N ASN A 5 -39.06 14.06 -58.56
CA ASN A 5 -38.37 12.97 -57.84
C ASN A 5 -37.45 13.41 -56.68
N LEU A 6 -37.90 12.95 -55.50
CA LEU A 6 -37.10 12.30 -54.46
C LEU A 6 -36.36 13.22 -53.47
N LEU A 7 -37.05 13.43 -52.34
CA LEU A 7 -36.58 12.98 -51.02
C LEU A 7 -35.09 13.21 -50.75
N PHE A 8 -34.73 14.45 -50.46
CA PHE A 8 -33.51 14.73 -49.69
C PHE A 8 -33.75 14.37 -48.22
N LEU A 9 -33.67 13.06 -47.94
CA LEU A 9 -33.30 12.50 -46.65
C LEU A 9 -31.82 12.87 -46.39
N GLY A 10 -31.60 14.12 -46.01
CA GLY A 10 -30.29 14.64 -45.60
C GLY A 10 -29.98 14.17 -44.19
N ILE A 11 -29.31 13.03 -44.11
CA ILE A 11 -28.76 12.43 -42.90
C ILE A 11 -27.85 13.47 -42.22
N VAL A 12 -28.31 14.05 -41.11
CA VAL A 12 -27.43 14.74 -40.16
C VAL A 12 -26.64 13.65 -39.46
N VAL A 13 -25.49 13.30 -40.05
CA VAL A 13 -24.44 12.54 -39.38
C VAL A 13 -23.87 13.50 -38.33
N TYR A 14 -24.49 13.52 -37.16
CA TYR A 14 -23.90 14.17 -35.99
C TYR A 14 -22.71 13.28 -35.60
N SER A 15 -21.54 13.70 -36.06
CA SER A 15 -20.24 13.21 -35.63
C SER A 15 -20.13 13.40 -34.12
N LEU A 16 -20.65 12.42 -33.36
CA LEU A 16 -20.25 12.17 -32.00
C LEU A 16 -18.79 11.70 -32.09
N SER A 17 -17.89 12.65 -32.27
CA SER A 17 -16.51 12.54 -31.80
C SER A 17 -16.57 12.49 -30.28
N ALA A 18 -17.07 11.36 -29.77
CA ALA A 18 -16.85 10.98 -28.39
C ALA A 18 -15.34 11.06 -28.20
N PRO A 19 -14.84 11.80 -27.19
CA PRO A 19 -13.44 11.70 -26.86
C PRO A 19 -13.22 10.24 -26.50
N THR A 20 -12.43 9.52 -27.29
CA THR A 20 -11.70 8.33 -26.84
C THR A 20 -10.69 8.78 -25.79
N ARG A 21 -11.19 9.28 -24.67
CA ARG A 21 -10.48 9.21 -23.42
C ARG A 21 -10.66 7.76 -23.03
N SER A 22 -9.67 6.92 -23.37
CA SER A 22 -9.50 5.64 -22.69
C SER A 22 -9.85 5.86 -21.23
N PRO A 23 -10.67 5.01 -20.58
CA PRO A 23 -10.73 5.10 -19.14
C PRO A 23 -9.27 4.94 -18.73
N ILE A 24 -8.67 6.00 -18.21
CA ILE A 24 -7.60 5.83 -17.25
C ILE A 24 -8.36 5.10 -16.15
N THR A 25 -8.39 3.78 -16.24
CA THR A 25 -8.63 2.96 -15.08
C THR A 25 -7.58 3.47 -14.14
N VAL A 26 -8.02 4.25 -13.16
CA VAL A 26 -7.21 4.62 -12.02
C VAL A 26 -7.05 3.30 -11.27
N THR A 27 -6.25 2.39 -11.82
CA THR A 27 -5.73 1.20 -11.16
C THR A 27 -4.71 1.70 -10.17
N ARG A 28 -5.17 2.49 -9.19
CA ARG A 28 -4.41 2.68 -7.98
C ARG A 28 -4.23 1.26 -7.44
N PRO A 29 -3.00 0.82 -7.17
CA PRO A 29 -2.80 -0.49 -6.60
C PRO A 29 -3.43 -0.46 -5.21
N TRP A 30 -4.57 -1.15 -5.05
CA TRP A 30 -5.23 -1.37 -3.76
C TRP A 30 -4.81 -2.70 -3.12
N LYS A 31 -3.98 -3.47 -3.83
CA LYS A 31 -3.52 -4.79 -3.37
C LYS A 31 -2.76 -4.73 -2.04
N HIS A 32 -2.00 -3.64 -1.78
CA HIS A 32 -1.32 -3.49 -0.49
C HIS A 32 -2.31 -3.29 0.65
N VAL A 33 -3.43 -2.59 0.43
CA VAL A 33 -4.46 -2.37 1.47
C VAL A 33 -5.10 -3.68 1.89
N GLU A 34 -5.52 -4.50 0.93
CA GLU A 34 -6.10 -5.81 1.23
C GLU A 34 -5.07 -6.75 1.88
N ALA A 35 -3.81 -6.72 1.43
CA ALA A 35 -2.75 -7.49 2.04
C ALA A 35 -2.46 -7.05 3.50
N ILE A 36 -2.53 -5.75 3.81
CA ILE A 36 -2.39 -5.24 5.19
C ILE A 36 -3.56 -5.71 6.06
N LYS A 37 -4.80 -5.66 5.56
CA LYS A 37 -5.97 -6.16 6.30
C LYS A 37 -5.86 -7.65 6.60
N GLU A 38 -5.47 -8.45 5.60
CA GLU A 38 -5.23 -9.89 5.78
C GLU A 38 -4.11 -10.14 6.80
N ALA A 39 -3.03 -9.37 6.74
CA ALA A 39 -1.94 -9.45 7.71
C ALA A 39 -2.39 -9.12 9.14
N LEU A 40 -3.21 -8.09 9.32
CA LEU A 40 -3.77 -7.73 10.63
C LEU A 40 -4.67 -8.83 11.20
N ASN A 41 -5.55 -9.40 10.38
CA ASN A 41 -6.38 -10.54 10.80
C ASN A 41 -5.52 -11.74 11.24
N LEU A 42 -4.49 -12.06 10.47
CA LEU A 42 -3.55 -13.13 10.81
C LEU A 42 -2.80 -12.85 12.12
N LEU A 43 -2.42 -11.59 12.37
CA LEU A 43 -1.77 -11.17 13.63
C LEU A 43 -2.71 -11.30 14.83
N ASP A 44 -4.01 -11.06 14.65
CA ASP A 44 -5.02 -11.21 15.71
C ASP A 44 -5.31 -12.68 16.06
N ASP A 45 -5.31 -13.56 15.06
CA ASP A 45 -5.70 -14.96 15.24
C ASP A 45 -4.57 -15.87 15.77
N MET A 46 -3.30 -15.49 15.55
CA MET A 46 -2.15 -16.37 15.82
C MET A 46 -1.56 -16.13 17.22
N PRO A 47 -1.48 -17.15 18.08
CA PRO A 47 -0.86 -16.99 19.39
C PRO A 47 0.66 -16.79 19.26
N VAL A 48 1.20 -15.86 20.05
CA VAL A 48 2.64 -15.65 20.17
C VAL A 48 3.20 -16.60 21.23
N THR A 49 3.98 -17.60 20.82
CA THR A 49 4.50 -18.66 21.71
C THR A 49 6.02 -18.73 21.78
N LEU A 50 6.72 -17.84 21.07
CA LEU A 50 8.17 -17.81 20.98
C LEU A 50 8.76 -16.91 22.06
N ASN A 51 9.85 -17.38 22.69
CA ASN A 51 10.59 -16.66 23.73
C ASN A 51 11.94 -16.15 23.22
N GLU A 52 12.09 -15.97 21.91
CA GLU A 52 13.33 -15.47 21.31
C GLU A 52 13.36 -13.93 21.31
N GLU A 53 14.55 -13.39 21.10
CA GLU A 53 14.78 -11.97 20.91
C GLU A 53 15.01 -11.66 19.44
N VAL A 54 14.49 -10.52 18.99
CA VAL A 54 14.60 -10.05 17.60
C VAL A 54 14.81 -8.53 17.57
N GLU A 55 15.30 -8.03 16.45
CA GLU A 55 15.51 -6.58 16.27
C GLU A 55 14.23 -5.87 15.84
N VAL A 56 14.10 -4.62 16.28
CA VAL A 56 13.11 -3.63 15.82
C VAL A 56 13.78 -2.26 15.66
N VAL A 57 13.17 -1.35 14.90
CA VAL A 57 13.62 0.05 14.87
C VAL A 57 13.21 0.74 16.17
N SER A 58 14.19 1.30 16.89
CA SER A 58 14.04 1.83 18.25
C SER A 58 13.10 3.03 18.33
N ASN A 59 13.15 3.90 17.33
CA ASN A 59 12.27 5.07 17.27
C ASN A 59 10.81 4.62 17.11
N GLU A 60 9.86 5.32 17.73
CA GLU A 60 8.42 5.05 17.52
C GLU A 60 8.00 5.40 16.09
N PHE A 61 7.06 4.65 15.51
CA PHE A 61 6.49 4.99 14.22
C PHE A 61 5.47 6.13 14.38
N SER A 62 5.48 7.11 13.47
CA SER A 62 4.51 8.20 13.48
C SER A 62 3.94 8.47 12.09
N PHE A 63 2.62 8.35 11.93
CA PHE A 63 1.95 8.73 10.68
C PHE A 63 2.09 10.24 10.38
N LYS A 64 2.37 11.08 11.39
CA LYS A 64 2.62 12.52 11.21
C LYS A 64 3.94 12.75 10.48
N LYS A 65 4.99 11.99 10.82
CA LYS A 65 6.33 12.08 10.25
C LYS A 65 6.86 10.68 9.95
N LEU A 66 6.69 10.24 8.71
CA LEU A 66 7.14 8.93 8.24
C LEU A 66 8.67 8.90 8.12
N THR A 67 9.33 8.03 8.89
CA THR A 67 10.77 7.76 8.84
C THR A 67 11.01 6.25 8.93
N CYS A 68 12.13 5.81 8.37
CA CYS A 68 12.59 4.43 8.45
C CYS A 68 11.56 3.41 7.92
N VAL A 69 10.73 3.78 6.94
CA VAL A 69 9.62 2.91 6.50
C VAL A 69 10.18 1.66 5.82
N GLN A 70 11.16 1.83 4.94
CA GLN A 70 11.78 0.70 4.26
C GLN A 70 12.62 -0.13 5.23
N THR A 71 13.35 0.52 6.13
CA THR A 71 14.13 -0.16 7.18
C THR A 71 13.23 -0.98 8.12
N ARG A 72 12.11 -0.42 8.60
CA ARG A 72 11.13 -1.13 9.44
C ARG A 72 10.55 -2.36 8.74
N LEU A 73 10.07 -2.18 7.50
CA LEU A 73 9.48 -3.29 6.73
C LEU A 73 10.48 -4.43 6.52
N LYS A 74 11.75 -4.11 6.24
CA LYS A 74 12.83 -5.09 6.11
C LYS A 74 13.12 -5.82 7.41
N ILE A 75 13.21 -5.09 8.52
CA ILE A 75 13.45 -5.69 9.85
C ILE A 75 12.27 -6.59 10.26
N PHE A 76 11.04 -6.14 10.02
CA PHE A 76 9.87 -6.98 10.23
C PHE A 76 9.93 -8.26 9.41
N GLU A 77 10.25 -8.18 8.11
CA GLU A 77 10.39 -9.36 7.26
C GLU A 77 11.43 -10.36 7.79
N GLN A 78 12.58 -9.86 8.25
CA GLN A 78 13.67 -10.65 8.84
C GLN A 78 13.29 -11.26 10.20
N GLY A 79 12.48 -10.56 10.98
CA GLY A 79 12.01 -10.99 12.30
C GLY A 79 10.92 -12.06 12.26
N LEU A 80 10.23 -12.29 11.14
CA LEU A 80 9.14 -13.27 11.07
C LEU A 80 9.62 -14.72 11.35
N ARG A 81 8.84 -15.45 12.16
CA ARG A 81 9.10 -16.84 12.55
C ARG A 81 7.83 -17.68 12.46
N GLY A 82 8.00 -19.00 12.31
CA GLY A 82 6.89 -19.96 12.31
C GLY A 82 5.72 -19.54 11.40
N ASN A 83 4.51 -19.51 11.95
CA ASN A 83 3.30 -19.16 11.21
C ASN A 83 3.25 -17.70 10.73
N PHE A 84 3.97 -16.79 11.41
CA PHE A 84 4.05 -15.38 11.01
C PHE A 84 4.83 -15.17 9.71
N THR A 85 5.58 -16.17 9.23
CA THR A 85 6.24 -16.10 7.90
C THR A 85 5.27 -15.91 6.72
N LYS A 86 3.98 -16.21 6.92
CA LYS A 86 2.91 -15.91 5.95
C LYS A 86 2.74 -14.41 5.68
N LEU A 87 3.16 -13.55 6.61
CA LEU A 87 3.06 -12.10 6.49
C LEU A 87 4.06 -11.49 5.49
N LYS A 88 5.09 -12.25 5.04
CA LYS A 88 6.13 -11.76 4.10
C LYS A 88 5.54 -11.13 2.84
N GLY A 89 4.48 -11.72 2.29
CA GLY A 89 3.81 -11.20 1.09
C GLY A 89 3.25 -9.79 1.31
N ALA A 90 2.56 -9.57 2.43
CA ALA A 90 1.98 -8.27 2.77
C ALA A 90 3.04 -7.21 3.04
N LEU A 91 4.12 -7.57 3.75
CA LEU A 91 5.25 -6.67 4.00
C LEU A 91 5.91 -6.25 2.70
N ASN A 92 6.18 -7.19 1.79
CA ASN A 92 6.84 -6.91 0.51
C ASN A 92 5.95 -6.10 -0.44
N MET A 93 4.63 -6.34 -0.45
CA MET A 93 3.69 -5.50 -1.18
C MET A 93 3.64 -4.08 -0.63
N THR A 94 3.67 -3.92 0.70
CA THR A 94 3.69 -2.60 1.35
C THR A 94 4.99 -1.87 1.05
N ALA A 95 6.14 -2.53 1.15
CA ALA A 95 7.45 -1.97 0.82
C ALA A 95 7.51 -1.48 -0.63
N SER A 96 7.05 -2.33 -1.55
CA SER A 96 6.99 -2.00 -2.99
C SER A 96 6.07 -0.82 -3.27
N TYR A 97 4.90 -0.77 -2.62
CA TYR A 97 3.96 0.35 -2.76
C TYR A 97 4.61 1.67 -2.34
N TYR A 98 5.20 1.71 -1.15
CA TYR A 98 5.83 2.92 -0.61
C TYR A 98 7.03 3.36 -1.45
N GLN A 99 7.82 2.42 -1.95
CA GLN A 99 8.97 2.73 -2.81
C GLN A 99 8.55 3.27 -4.18
N THR A 100 7.43 2.79 -4.73
CA THR A 100 7.00 3.12 -6.10
C THR A 100 6.11 4.36 -6.15
N TYR A 101 5.21 4.53 -5.18
CA TYR A 101 4.11 5.50 -5.28
C TYR A 101 4.19 6.64 -4.25
N CYS A 102 5.02 6.52 -3.22
CA CYS A 102 5.15 7.55 -2.19
C CYS A 102 6.44 8.36 -2.35
N PRO A 103 6.46 9.62 -1.86
CA PRO A 103 7.71 10.34 -1.66
C PRO A 103 8.67 9.54 -0.77
N PRO A 104 9.99 9.55 -1.06
CA PRO A 104 10.98 8.86 -0.23
C PRO A 104 10.93 9.32 1.22
N THR A 105 10.99 8.36 2.15
CA THR A 105 11.11 8.62 3.59
C THR A 105 12.58 8.72 3.98
N PRO A 106 12.93 9.53 5.00
CA PRO A 106 14.27 9.52 5.56
C PRO A 106 14.62 8.16 6.15
N GLU A 107 15.75 7.58 5.73
CA GLU A 107 16.26 6.27 6.18
C GLU A 107 17.64 6.38 6.88
N THR A 108 18.07 7.59 7.28
CA THR A 108 19.40 7.84 7.84
C THR A 108 19.52 7.65 9.35
N ASP A 109 18.41 7.71 10.08
CA ASP A 109 18.36 7.71 11.56
C ASP A 109 17.44 6.59 12.06
N CYS A 110 17.85 5.36 11.74
CA CYS A 110 17.07 4.15 11.96
C CYS A 110 17.80 3.22 12.93
N GLU A 111 18.09 3.71 14.13
CA GLU A 111 18.65 2.90 15.21
C GLU A 111 17.77 1.68 15.46
N THR A 112 18.42 0.55 15.71
CA THR A 112 17.75 -0.72 16.05
C THR A 112 18.00 -1.07 17.51
N GLN A 113 17.07 -1.82 18.08
CA GLN A 113 17.18 -2.39 19.41
C GLN A 113 16.68 -3.82 19.40
N VAL A 114 17.20 -4.62 20.34
CA VAL A 114 16.73 -5.98 20.58
C VAL A 114 15.50 -5.93 21.49
N THR A 115 14.48 -6.72 21.17
CA THR A 115 13.23 -6.80 21.92
C THR A 115 12.72 -8.24 21.99
N THR A 116 11.76 -8.51 22.87
CA THR A 116 11.11 -9.84 22.91
C THR A 116 10.29 -10.09 21.66
N TYR A 117 10.12 -11.36 21.26
CA TYR A 117 9.27 -11.69 20.11
C TYR A 117 7.81 -11.25 20.29
N ALA A 118 7.30 -11.20 21.53
CA ALA A 118 5.97 -10.66 21.83
C ALA A 118 5.88 -9.16 21.49
N ASP A 119 6.83 -8.36 21.98
CA ASP A 119 6.87 -6.92 21.69
C ASP A 119 7.11 -6.63 20.19
N PHE A 120 7.86 -7.51 19.51
CA PHE A 120 8.03 -7.45 18.06
C PHE A 120 6.70 -7.60 17.32
N ILE A 121 5.86 -8.56 17.70
CA ILE A 121 4.54 -8.78 17.10
C ILE A 121 3.62 -7.57 17.38
N ASP A 122 3.65 -7.02 18.59
CA ASP A 122 2.88 -5.82 18.94
C ASP A 122 3.34 -4.58 18.16
N SER A 123 4.65 -4.42 17.98
CA SER A 123 5.23 -3.34 17.17
C SER A 123 4.83 -3.47 15.70
N LEU A 124 4.88 -4.69 15.14
CA LEU A 124 4.44 -4.96 13.77
C LEU A 124 2.95 -4.65 13.58
N LYS A 125 2.10 -5.09 14.52
CA LYS A 125 0.66 -4.83 14.48
C LYS A 125 0.35 -3.33 14.54
N THR A 126 1.00 -2.61 15.45
CA THR A 126 0.86 -1.15 15.59
C THR A 126 1.27 -0.45 14.29
N PHE A 127 2.43 -0.82 13.73
CA PHE A 127 2.91 -0.27 12.47
C PHE A 127 1.94 -0.50 11.31
N LEU A 128 1.42 -1.73 11.14
CA LEU A 128 0.46 -2.04 10.07
C LEU A 128 -0.90 -1.35 10.26
N THR A 129 -1.27 -1.04 11.50
CA THR A 129 -2.49 -0.28 11.81
C THR A 129 -2.33 1.20 11.48
N ASP A 130 -1.17 1.78 11.80
CA ASP A 130 -0.93 3.22 11.70
C ASP A 130 -0.40 3.67 10.34
N ILE A 131 0.18 2.75 9.55
CA ILE A 131 0.75 3.09 8.25
C ILE A 131 -0.34 3.58 7.28
N PRO A 132 -0.20 4.78 6.68
CA PRO A 132 -1.22 5.28 5.76
C PRO A 132 -1.43 4.36 4.55
N PHE A 133 -2.69 4.07 4.20
CA PHE A 133 -2.99 3.35 2.96
C PHE A 133 -2.72 4.19 1.71
N GLU A 134 -2.66 5.51 1.87
CA GLU A 134 -2.35 6.46 0.82
C GLU A 134 -1.15 7.32 1.21
N CYS A 135 -0.24 7.54 0.26
CA CYS A 135 0.85 8.49 0.42
C CYS A 135 0.29 9.90 0.65
N LYS A 136 0.82 10.61 1.64
CA LYS A 136 0.55 12.05 1.79
C LYS A 136 0.99 12.78 0.53
N LYS A 137 0.11 13.60 -0.04
CA LYS A 137 0.50 14.52 -1.11
C LYS A 137 1.49 15.55 -0.54
N PRO A 138 2.57 15.89 -1.26
CA PRO A 138 3.41 17.02 -0.85
C PRO A 138 2.54 18.26 -0.67
N GLY A 139 2.42 18.77 0.56
CA GLY A 139 1.63 19.97 0.89
C GLY A 139 0.48 19.80 1.90
N GLN A 140 0.16 18.59 2.38
CA GLN A 140 -0.77 18.42 3.51
C GLN A 140 0.01 18.38 4.83
N LYS A 141 -0.04 19.49 5.59
CA LYS A 141 0.47 19.61 6.97
C LYS A 141 -0.53 19.03 7.97
#